data_AF-A0A514WW34-F1
#
_entry.id   AF-A0A514WW34-F1
#
_cell.length_a   1.000
_cell.length_b   1.000
_cell.length_c   1.000
_cell.angle_alpha   90.00
_cell.angle_beta   90.00
_cell.angle_gamma   90.00
#
_symmetry.space_group_name_H-M   'P 1'
#
loop_
_entity.id
_entity.type
_entity.pdbx_description
1 polymer ?
#
loop_
_entity_poly.entity_id
_entity_poly.type
_entity_poly.pdbx_seq_one_letter_code
_entity_poly.pdbx_strand_id
1 'polypeptide(L)'
;MKRATFLFSFILILSLKSFASPRVEAFKLQDNRLITSVYINGKGPFAMMFDTGATNILSAQVAAQLGLAQHDQFTIQGGGQKPVLATYCDVNSWSFAKTDFPAGSFICADLSDMQQAIGFPRLDGLLGYEVFSRYRVKLDMAANQISLSDFSTPQEALPSGSTVHAFQMYGTTPIISGQIGGIPAWYLIDTGDRASLTLSQKFVTANSLQNKYLPQVTTMTGYGIGGSLQTSMAFADDFRIGERSFANPLIRMMEQDSPAFQEPALGGTLGMGLLRQFNLIFDYSRKTMTLMPAKAWAQDRSFDRAGMWLSQRDSNFLVADVVPGGPADQAGIRVQDQIVALNGQKTATLDLLTSKEYLKNKDVVAVQVTVLRNGKQMMAIIKLKDLVSLP
;
A
#
# COMPACT_ATOMS: atom_id res chain seq x y z
N MET A 1 66.36 -54.81 -13.15
CA MET A 1 65.49 -53.67 -13.49
C MET A 1 64.14 -53.83 -12.80
N LYS A 2 63.87 -53.09 -11.72
CA LYS A 2 62.54 -53.01 -11.07
C LYS A 2 61.98 -51.62 -11.33
N ARG A 3 60.84 -51.52 -12.02
CA ARG A 3 60.12 -50.25 -12.26
C ARG A 3 59.18 -50.02 -11.08
N ALA A 4 59.33 -48.88 -10.40
CA ALA A 4 58.39 -48.39 -9.40
C ALA A 4 57.40 -47.44 -10.09
N THR A 5 56.11 -47.76 -10.03
CA THR A 5 55.04 -46.92 -10.54
C THR A 5 54.52 -46.07 -9.39
N PHE A 6 54.74 -44.75 -9.44
CA PHE A 6 54.13 -43.80 -8.51
C PHE A 6 52.76 -43.39 -9.04
N LEU A 7 51.69 -43.73 -8.30
CA LEU A 7 50.34 -43.21 -8.53
C LEU A 7 50.21 -41.88 -7.76
N PHE A 8 50.14 -40.76 -8.47
CA PHE A 8 49.75 -39.48 -7.87
C PHE A 8 48.21 -39.43 -7.78
N SER A 9 47.68 -39.49 -6.56
CA SER A 9 46.26 -39.21 -6.31
C SER A 9 46.07 -37.70 -6.25
N PHE A 10 45.39 -37.12 -7.25
CA PHE A 10 44.94 -35.73 -7.22
C PHE A 10 43.66 -35.66 -6.39
N ILE A 11 43.75 -35.15 -5.15
CA ILE A 11 42.57 -34.78 -4.37
C ILE A 11 42.06 -33.45 -4.93
N LEU A 12 40.95 -33.52 -5.68
CA LEU A 12 40.23 -32.35 -6.17
C LEU A 12 39.44 -31.73 -5.01
N ILE A 13 39.98 -30.67 -4.41
CA ILE A 13 39.25 -29.86 -3.42
C ILE A 13 38.26 -28.98 -4.20
N LEU A 14 37.00 -29.41 -4.34
CA LEU A 14 35.94 -28.51 -4.77
C LEU A 14 35.72 -27.48 -3.67
N SER A 15 36.05 -26.21 -3.95
CA SER A 15 35.59 -25.11 -3.08
C SER A 15 34.07 -25.00 -3.22
N LEU A 16 33.34 -25.46 -2.21
CA LEU A 16 31.93 -25.09 -2.04
C LEU A 16 31.88 -23.57 -1.87
N LYS A 17 31.52 -22.83 -2.93
CA LYS A 17 31.10 -21.44 -2.78
C LYS A 17 29.90 -21.48 -1.84
N SER A 18 30.08 -20.99 -0.62
CA SER A 18 28.98 -20.66 0.28
C SER A 18 28.08 -19.67 -0.46
N PHE A 19 26.98 -20.15 -1.03
CA PHE A 19 25.92 -19.28 -1.49
C PHE A 19 25.36 -18.60 -0.25
N ALA A 20 25.49 -17.29 -0.16
CA ALA A 20 24.83 -16.52 0.89
C ALA A 20 23.35 -16.89 0.87
N SER A 21 22.77 -17.11 2.06
CA SER A 21 21.35 -17.43 2.17
C SER A 21 20.52 -16.36 1.46
N PRO A 22 19.48 -16.74 0.70
CA PRO A 22 18.68 -15.77 -0.03
C PRO A 22 18.03 -14.79 0.95
N ARG A 23 18.30 -13.49 0.77
CA ARG A 23 17.71 -12.39 1.55
C ARG A 23 16.31 -12.08 1.05
N VAL A 24 15.37 -12.94 1.42
CA VAL A 24 14.00 -12.94 0.88
C VAL A 24 12.99 -13.02 2.04
N GLU A 25 11.92 -12.24 1.92
CA GLU A 25 10.77 -12.26 2.82
C GLU A 25 9.47 -12.39 2.01
N ALA A 26 8.49 -13.13 2.53
CA ALA A 26 7.17 -13.19 1.91
C ALA A 26 6.33 -11.95 2.28
N PHE A 27 5.39 -11.59 1.43
CA PHE A 27 4.36 -10.62 1.78
C PHE A 27 2.96 -11.15 1.47
N LYS A 28 1.96 -10.54 2.11
CA LYS A 28 0.55 -10.67 1.74
C LYS A 28 0.12 -9.39 1.04
N LEU A 29 -0.45 -9.51 -0.16
CA LEU A 29 -1.10 -8.40 -0.84
C LEU A 29 -2.56 -8.35 -0.37
N GLN A 30 -2.91 -7.36 0.43
CA GLN A 30 -4.26 -7.19 0.99
C GLN A 30 -4.72 -5.76 0.74
N ASP A 31 -5.86 -5.58 0.05
CA ASP A 31 -6.36 -4.26 -0.37
C ASP A 31 -5.27 -3.42 -1.08
N ASN A 32 -4.52 -4.06 -1.98
CA ASN A 32 -3.35 -3.52 -2.70
C ASN A 32 -2.19 -3.05 -1.82
N ARG A 33 -2.11 -3.45 -0.54
CA ARG A 33 -0.98 -3.11 0.32
C ARG A 33 -0.15 -4.34 0.64
N LEU A 34 1.17 -4.13 0.69
CA LEU A 34 2.16 -5.17 0.93
C LEU A 34 2.37 -5.30 2.44
N ILE A 35 1.86 -6.37 3.06
CA ILE A 35 2.07 -6.64 4.49
C ILE A 35 3.14 -7.74 4.64
N THR A 36 4.22 -7.43 5.35
CA THR A 36 5.37 -8.34 5.52
C THR A 36 5.81 -8.43 6.99
N SER A 37 6.75 -9.32 7.29
CA SER A 37 7.17 -9.63 8.67
C SER A 37 8.52 -8.99 8.99
N VAL A 38 8.61 -8.34 10.16
CA VAL A 38 9.85 -7.76 10.68
C VAL A 38 10.08 -8.24 12.12
N TYR A 39 11.33 -8.46 12.50
CA TYR A 39 11.72 -8.74 13.88
C TYR A 39 12.45 -7.53 14.46
N ILE A 40 12.13 -7.19 15.71
CA ILE A 40 12.66 -5.99 16.39
C ILE A 40 13.17 -6.44 17.76
N ASN A 41 14.43 -6.13 18.05
CA ASN A 41 15.14 -6.59 19.25
C ASN A 41 14.98 -8.10 19.48
N GLY A 42 15.04 -8.89 18.41
CA GLY A 42 14.87 -10.35 18.43
C GLY A 42 13.44 -10.86 18.67
N LYS A 43 12.45 -9.97 18.80
CA LYS A 43 11.03 -10.33 18.98
C LYS A 43 10.23 -10.11 17.70
N GLY A 44 9.14 -10.86 17.53
CA GLY A 44 8.30 -10.80 16.33
C GLY A 44 7.75 -12.17 15.95
N PRO A 45 7.25 -12.34 14.71
CA PRO A 45 7.20 -11.31 13.66
C PRO A 45 6.13 -10.23 13.93
N PHE A 46 6.47 -8.99 13.55
CA PHE A 46 5.55 -7.85 13.48
C PHE A 46 5.12 -7.63 12.02
N ALA A 47 3.82 -7.44 11.80
CA ALA A 47 3.19 -7.20 10.52
C ALA A 47 3.34 -5.73 10.11
N MET A 48 4.25 -5.46 9.18
CA MET A 48 4.60 -4.13 8.71
C MET A 48 4.08 -3.90 7.30
N MET A 49 3.52 -2.73 7.03
CA MET A 49 3.24 -2.29 5.67
C MET A 49 4.54 -1.88 4.97
N PHE A 50 4.84 -2.45 3.81
CA PHE A 50 6.03 -2.11 3.04
C PHE A 50 5.76 -0.93 2.10
N ASP A 51 6.33 0.23 2.43
CA ASP A 51 5.89 1.53 1.91
C ASP A 51 7.06 2.41 1.49
N THR A 52 7.19 2.68 0.18
CA THR A 52 8.16 3.62 -0.38
C THR A 52 7.90 5.08 0.00
N GLY A 53 6.68 5.40 0.43
CA GLY A 53 6.25 6.72 0.89
C GLY A 53 6.50 6.98 2.38
N ALA A 54 7.01 6.01 3.13
CA ALA A 54 7.20 6.11 4.58
C ALA A 54 8.67 5.97 4.99
N THR A 55 9.02 6.57 6.13
CA THR A 55 10.12 6.07 6.97
C THR A 55 9.62 4.91 7.84
N ASN A 56 10.51 4.25 8.55
CA ASN A 56 10.13 3.23 9.50
C ASN A 56 9.27 3.81 10.65
N ILE A 57 8.04 3.29 10.80
CA ILE A 57 7.10 3.65 11.86
C ILE A 57 6.70 2.39 12.62
N LEU A 58 6.66 2.45 13.96
CA LEU A 58 6.04 1.45 14.82
C LEU A 58 4.76 1.99 15.43
N SER A 59 3.80 1.08 15.61
CA SER A 59 2.64 1.37 16.46
C SER A 59 3.09 1.60 17.90
N ALA A 60 2.43 2.55 18.57
CA ALA A 60 2.64 2.82 19.99
C ALA A 60 2.43 1.56 20.84
N GLN A 61 1.50 0.68 20.44
CA GLN A 61 1.27 -0.61 21.10
C GLN A 61 2.51 -1.52 21.06
N VAL A 62 3.15 -1.67 19.90
CA VAL A 62 4.36 -2.50 19.76
C VAL A 62 5.53 -1.87 20.50
N ALA A 63 5.71 -0.55 20.42
CA ALA A 63 6.75 0.14 21.17
C ALA A 63 6.62 -0.10 22.68
N ALA A 64 5.40 -0.02 23.22
CA ALA A 64 5.11 -0.32 24.62
C ALA A 64 5.33 -1.81 24.95
N GLN A 65 4.86 -2.73 24.10
CA GLN A 65 5.08 -4.17 24.27
C GLN A 65 6.57 -4.54 24.35
N LEU A 66 7.39 -3.84 23.57
CA LEU A 66 8.84 -4.06 23.52
C LEU A 66 9.59 -3.32 24.64
N GLY A 67 8.95 -2.36 25.31
CA GLY A 67 9.58 -1.50 26.31
C GLY A 67 10.63 -0.57 25.70
N LEU A 68 10.40 -0.07 24.47
CA LEU A 68 11.34 0.82 23.80
C LEU A 68 11.40 2.17 24.51
N ALA A 69 12.60 2.72 24.68
CA ALA A 69 12.78 4.09 25.14
C ALA A 69 12.20 5.04 24.08
N GLN A 70 11.36 5.98 24.52
CA GLN A 70 10.78 7.00 23.65
C GLN A 70 11.29 8.37 24.06
N HIS A 71 11.64 9.18 23.08
CA HIS A 71 12.11 10.54 23.29
C HIS A 71 11.63 11.45 22.16
N ASP A 72 11.74 12.76 22.38
CA ASP A 72 11.39 13.84 21.43
C ASP A 72 10.01 13.70 20.78
N GLN A 73 9.08 14.52 21.23
CA GLN A 73 7.73 14.55 20.70
C GLN A 73 7.61 15.52 19.53
N PHE A 74 7.00 15.08 18.44
CA PHE A 74 6.78 15.89 17.24
C PHE A 74 5.47 15.48 16.56
N THR A 75 5.13 16.15 15.45
CA THR A 75 3.99 15.78 14.63
C THR A 75 4.45 15.25 13.27
N ILE A 76 3.80 14.18 12.83
CA ILE A 76 3.95 13.63 11.48
C ILE A 76 2.69 13.87 10.68
N GLN A 77 2.82 13.75 9.37
CA GLN A 77 1.76 13.90 8.40
C GLN A 77 1.83 12.75 7.39
N GLY A 78 0.71 12.45 6.75
CA GLY A 78 0.60 11.43 5.73
C GLY A 78 -0.79 11.48 5.08
N GLY A 79 -1.27 10.37 4.54
CA GLY A 79 -2.62 10.31 3.97
C GLY A 79 -3.69 10.74 4.99
N GLY A 80 -4.56 11.67 4.58
CA GLY A 80 -5.52 12.33 5.47
C GLY A 80 -5.12 13.77 5.80
N GLN A 81 -5.87 14.39 6.72
CA GLN A 81 -5.79 15.84 7.00
C GLN A 81 -5.25 16.17 8.39
N LYS A 82 -5.24 15.20 9.30
CA LYS A 82 -4.89 15.44 10.70
C LYS A 82 -3.39 15.22 10.89
N PRO A 83 -2.66 16.18 11.51
CA PRO A 83 -1.34 15.88 12.02
C PRO A 83 -1.46 14.84 13.12
N VAL A 84 -0.51 13.90 13.16
CA VAL A 84 -0.48 12.82 14.15
C VAL A 84 0.68 13.06 15.09
N LEU A 85 0.42 12.90 16.37
CA LEU A 85 1.47 12.98 17.37
C LEU A 85 2.36 11.74 17.31
N ALA A 86 3.67 11.95 17.34
CA ALA A 86 4.65 10.89 17.29
C ALA A 86 5.83 11.19 18.22
N THR A 87 6.60 10.14 18.49
CA THR A 87 7.88 10.17 19.20
C THR A 87 8.93 9.43 18.39
N TYR A 88 10.20 9.60 18.75
CA TYR A 88 11.25 8.68 18.36
C TYR A 88 11.31 7.51 19.35
N CYS A 89 11.62 6.32 18.84
CA CYS A 89 11.79 5.09 19.59
C CYS A 89 13.14 4.45 19.29
N ASP A 90 13.90 4.16 20.35
CA ASP A 90 15.20 3.52 20.22
C ASP A 90 15.06 2.02 19.94
N VAL A 91 15.59 1.57 18.79
CA VAL A 91 15.65 0.17 18.38
C VAL A 91 17.10 -0.29 18.37
N ASN A 92 17.44 -1.26 19.21
CA ASN A 92 18.81 -1.78 19.35
C ASN A 92 19.22 -2.66 18.16
N SER A 93 18.28 -3.41 17.60
CA SER A 93 18.48 -4.23 16.41
C SER A 93 17.13 -4.55 15.77
N TRP A 94 17.13 -4.77 14.47
CA TRP A 94 15.96 -5.29 13.78
C TRP A 94 16.40 -6.08 12.56
N SER A 95 15.56 -7.01 12.11
CA SER A 95 15.85 -7.83 10.95
C SER A 95 14.64 -8.00 10.05
N PHE A 96 14.93 -8.05 8.76
CA PHE A 96 13.95 -8.15 7.69
C PHE A 96 14.58 -8.94 6.53
N ALA A 97 13.83 -9.85 5.91
CA ALA A 97 14.32 -10.67 4.80
C ALA A 97 15.66 -11.37 5.11
N LYS A 98 15.75 -11.96 6.32
CA LYS A 98 16.96 -12.64 6.84
C LYS A 98 18.22 -11.77 6.83
N THR A 99 18.03 -10.46 6.96
CA THR A 99 19.10 -9.46 6.95
C THR A 99 18.98 -8.62 8.21
N ASP A 100 20.09 -8.51 8.94
CA ASP A 100 20.16 -7.66 10.11
C ASP A 100 20.41 -6.21 9.68
N PHE A 101 19.72 -5.30 10.36
CA PHE A 101 19.90 -3.88 10.25
C PHE A 101 20.45 -3.35 11.58
N PRO A 102 21.33 -2.32 11.52
CA PRO A 102 21.92 -1.76 12.73
C PRO A 102 20.86 -1.09 13.61
N ALA A 103 21.27 -0.82 14.86
CA ALA A 103 20.51 0.04 15.76
C ALA A 103 20.14 1.36 15.07
N GLY A 104 18.96 1.87 15.39
CA GLY A 104 18.44 3.10 14.82
C GLY A 104 17.19 3.57 15.53
N SER A 105 16.73 4.76 15.14
CA SER A 105 15.50 5.33 15.66
C SER A 105 14.35 5.06 14.70
N PHE A 106 13.23 4.58 15.24
CA PHE A 106 11.97 4.44 14.52
C PHE A 106 11.04 5.56 14.97
N ILE A 107 10.12 5.98 14.10
CA ILE A 107 9.01 6.82 14.55
C ILE A 107 8.00 5.93 15.27
N CYS A 108 7.44 6.40 16.37
CA CYS A 108 6.36 5.72 17.09
C CYS A 108 5.10 6.57 17.08
N ALA A 109 3.99 6.01 16.62
CA ALA A 109 2.72 6.70 16.49
C ALA A 109 1.55 5.77 16.76
N ASP A 110 0.39 6.32 17.10
CA ASP A 110 -0.84 5.55 17.16
C ASP A 110 -1.35 5.26 15.74
N LEU A 111 -1.54 3.97 15.45
CA LEU A 111 -2.01 3.46 14.16
C LEU A 111 -3.39 2.81 14.26
N SER A 112 -4.05 2.85 15.43
CA SER A 112 -5.30 2.11 15.68
C SER A 112 -6.41 2.51 14.73
N ASP A 113 -6.60 3.81 14.50
CA ASP A 113 -7.64 4.35 13.64
C ASP A 113 -7.43 3.90 12.19
N MET A 114 -6.18 3.94 11.72
CA MET A 114 -5.81 3.47 10.39
C MET A 114 -6.04 1.96 10.24
N GLN A 115 -5.59 1.17 11.23
CA GLN A 115 -5.79 -0.28 11.25
C GLN A 115 -7.27 -0.63 11.17
N GLN A 116 -8.10 -0.01 12.02
CA GLN A 116 -9.54 -0.24 12.08
C GLN A 116 -10.26 0.21 10.82
N ALA A 117 -9.94 1.39 10.29
CA ALA A 117 -10.61 1.93 9.11
C ALA A 117 -10.31 1.12 7.84
N ILE A 118 -9.05 0.70 7.65
CA ILE A 118 -8.68 -0.15 6.51
C ILE A 118 -9.27 -1.56 6.71
N GLY A 119 -9.24 -2.06 7.95
CA GLY A 119 -9.71 -3.39 8.31
C GLY A 119 -8.60 -4.43 8.41
N PHE A 120 -7.36 -4.00 8.68
CA PHE A 120 -6.28 -4.95 8.89
C PHE A 120 -6.45 -5.67 10.23
N PRO A 121 -6.36 -7.01 10.26
CA PRO A 121 -6.40 -7.75 11.52
C PRO A 121 -5.20 -7.37 12.41
N ARG A 122 -4.08 -6.97 11.80
CA ARG A 122 -2.88 -6.48 12.49
C ARG A 122 -2.13 -5.49 11.59
N LEU A 123 -1.76 -4.33 12.12
CA LEU A 123 -0.86 -3.36 11.51
C LEU A 123 0.08 -2.85 12.60
N ASP A 124 1.26 -3.46 12.68
CA ASP A 124 2.22 -3.15 13.74
C ASP A 124 3.11 -1.94 13.41
N GLY A 125 3.13 -1.52 12.14
CA GLY A 125 3.94 -0.41 11.67
C GLY A 125 4.07 -0.30 10.14
N LEU A 126 4.94 0.60 9.71
CA LEU A 126 5.34 0.82 8.32
C LEU A 126 6.86 0.60 8.19
N LEU A 127 7.28 -0.02 7.09
CA LEU A 127 8.68 -0.32 6.76
C LEU A 127 9.00 0.31 5.41
N GLY A 128 9.99 1.21 5.37
CA GLY A 128 10.18 2.05 4.20
C GLY A 128 11.63 2.45 3.95
N TYR A 129 11.88 3.76 3.89
CA TYR A 129 13.11 4.41 3.42
C TYR A 129 14.42 3.74 3.88
N GLU A 130 14.49 3.31 5.14
CA GLU A 130 15.67 2.69 5.74
C GLU A 130 16.08 1.37 5.06
N VAL A 131 15.12 0.64 4.49
CA VAL A 131 15.40 -0.56 3.68
C VAL A 131 15.91 -0.16 2.30
N PHE A 132 15.18 0.71 1.61
CA PHE A 132 15.49 1.10 0.23
C PHE A 132 16.81 1.88 0.09
N SER A 133 17.18 2.66 1.11
CA SER A 133 18.44 3.41 1.13
C SER A 133 19.69 2.53 1.31
N ARG A 134 19.52 1.28 1.76
CA ARG A 134 20.63 0.35 2.05
C ARG A 134 20.76 -0.78 1.05
N TYR A 135 19.65 -1.18 0.43
CA TYR A 135 19.61 -2.33 -0.47
C TYR A 135 18.86 -2.02 -1.74
N ARG A 136 19.24 -2.71 -2.82
CA ARG A 136 18.36 -2.84 -3.98
C ARG A 136 17.23 -3.80 -3.61
N VAL A 137 15.99 -3.32 -3.73
CA VAL A 137 14.78 -4.04 -3.34
C VAL A 137 14.04 -4.51 -4.57
N LYS A 138 13.77 -5.81 -4.66
CA LYS A 138 12.90 -6.41 -5.69
C LYS A 138 11.58 -6.82 -5.06
N LEU A 139 10.48 -6.35 -5.62
CA LEU A 139 9.13 -6.79 -5.31
C LEU A 139 8.69 -7.76 -6.40
N ASP A 140 8.69 -9.06 -6.08
CA ASP A 140 8.15 -10.09 -6.95
C ASP A 140 6.66 -10.28 -6.64
N MET A 141 5.82 -9.60 -7.44
CA MET A 141 4.36 -9.60 -7.31
C MET A 141 3.74 -10.92 -7.75
N ALA A 142 4.43 -11.73 -8.56
CA ALA A 142 3.97 -13.05 -8.95
C ALA A 142 4.24 -14.09 -7.84
N ALA A 143 5.40 -13.99 -7.18
CA ALA A 143 5.80 -14.90 -6.11
C ALA A 143 5.39 -14.43 -4.70
N ASN A 144 4.84 -13.21 -4.57
CA ASN A 144 4.58 -12.53 -3.30
C ASN A 144 5.81 -12.45 -2.38
N GLN A 145 6.95 -12.03 -2.95
CA GLN A 145 8.23 -11.97 -2.25
C GLN A 145 8.92 -10.60 -2.38
N ILE A 146 9.57 -10.17 -1.30
CA ILE A 146 10.51 -9.06 -1.28
C ILE A 146 11.92 -9.64 -1.19
N SER A 147 12.80 -9.25 -2.10
CA SER A 147 14.20 -9.69 -2.12
C SER A 147 15.14 -8.50 -1.98
N LEU A 148 16.18 -8.66 -1.15
CA LEU A 148 17.23 -7.66 -0.95
C LEU A 148 18.52 -8.11 -1.64
N SER A 149 19.18 -7.16 -2.31
CA SER A 149 20.52 -7.36 -2.87
C SER A 149 21.38 -6.14 -2.58
N ASP A 150 22.68 -6.35 -2.38
CA ASP A 150 23.62 -5.24 -2.24
C ASP A 150 23.69 -4.45 -3.55
N PHE A 151 23.86 -3.13 -3.48
CA PHE A 151 23.94 -2.27 -4.69
C PHE A 151 25.06 -2.68 -5.64
N SER A 152 26.15 -3.24 -5.11
CA SER A 152 27.30 -3.77 -5.85
C SER A 152 27.00 -5.08 -6.59
N THR A 153 25.95 -5.80 -6.20
CA THR A 153 25.55 -7.04 -6.88
C THR A 153 25.17 -6.71 -8.33
N PRO A 154 25.71 -7.42 -9.34
CA PRO A 154 25.33 -7.19 -10.73
C PRO A 154 23.81 -7.34 -10.92
N GLN A 155 23.21 -6.44 -11.70
CA GLN A 155 21.78 -6.50 -11.97
C GLN A 155 21.48 -7.72 -12.85
N GLU A 156 20.42 -8.45 -12.50
CA GLU A 156 19.90 -9.55 -13.31
C GLU A 156 19.55 -9.05 -14.72
N ALA A 157 19.67 -9.92 -15.73
CA ALA A 157 19.18 -9.60 -17.07
C ALA A 157 17.68 -9.31 -17.00
N LEU A 158 17.27 -8.15 -17.52
CA LEU A 158 15.87 -7.75 -17.49
C LEU A 158 15.07 -8.53 -18.55
N PRO A 159 13.89 -9.07 -18.20
CA PRO A 159 12.99 -9.68 -19.19
C PRO A 159 12.62 -8.68 -20.29
N SER A 160 12.34 -9.19 -21.50
CA SER A 160 11.82 -8.37 -22.59
C SER A 160 10.57 -7.60 -22.18
N GLY A 161 10.49 -6.34 -22.60
CA GLY A 161 9.37 -5.46 -22.25
C GLY A 161 9.50 -4.83 -20.85
N SER A 162 10.62 -5.00 -20.14
CA SER A 162 10.95 -4.22 -18.94
C SER A 162 11.32 -2.78 -19.30
N THR A 163 11.03 -1.83 -18.40
CA THR A 163 11.42 -0.41 -18.54
C THR A 163 12.10 0.07 -17.28
N VAL A 164 13.07 0.95 -17.44
CA VAL A 164 13.81 1.58 -16.34
C VAL A 164 13.47 3.05 -16.32
N HIS A 165 13.10 3.56 -15.15
CA HIS A 165 12.71 4.94 -14.95
C HIS A 165 13.62 5.58 -13.90
N ALA A 166 14.25 6.69 -14.25
CA ALA A 166 14.95 7.52 -13.28
C ALA A 166 13.93 8.22 -12.37
N PHE A 167 14.25 8.33 -11.09
CA PHE A 167 13.48 9.11 -10.12
C PHE A 167 14.37 10.15 -9.44
N GLN A 168 13.74 11.14 -8.81
CA GLN A 168 14.39 12.04 -7.85
C GLN A 168 13.87 11.72 -6.45
N MET A 169 14.51 12.28 -5.42
CA MET A 169 14.01 12.15 -4.04
C MET A 169 13.30 13.43 -3.64
N TYR A 170 12.07 13.30 -3.12
CA TYR A 170 11.34 14.35 -2.44
C TYR A 170 11.27 13.99 -0.96
N GLY A 171 12.17 14.57 -0.17
CA GLY A 171 12.46 14.05 1.17
C GLY A 171 12.98 12.61 1.09
N THR A 172 12.28 11.68 1.73
CA THR A 172 12.59 10.24 1.73
C THR A 172 11.85 9.45 0.65
N THR A 173 10.96 10.09 -0.11
CA THR A 173 10.07 9.40 -1.06
C THR A 173 10.55 9.61 -2.51
N PRO A 174 10.65 8.56 -3.33
CA PRO A 174 11.04 8.71 -4.73
C PRO A 174 9.90 9.31 -5.56
N ILE A 175 10.23 10.27 -6.43
CA ILE A 175 9.31 10.90 -7.39
C ILE A 175 9.73 10.64 -8.83
N ILE A 176 8.76 10.32 -9.69
CA ILE A 176 8.96 10.06 -11.12
C ILE A 176 8.19 11.08 -11.96
N SER A 177 8.75 11.48 -13.10
CA SER A 177 8.04 12.29 -14.08
C SER A 177 7.05 11.42 -14.87
N GLY A 178 5.83 11.92 -15.04
CA GLY A 178 4.79 11.29 -15.84
C GLY A 178 3.82 12.33 -16.37
N GLN A 179 2.80 11.87 -17.10
CA GLN A 179 1.74 12.74 -17.60
C GLN A 179 0.38 12.06 -17.53
N ILE A 180 -0.65 12.84 -17.22
CA ILE A 180 -2.05 12.39 -17.22
C ILE A 180 -2.82 13.19 -18.27
N GLY A 181 -3.35 12.52 -19.29
CA GLY A 181 -3.99 13.20 -20.43
C GLY A 181 -3.11 14.28 -21.06
N GLY A 182 -1.81 14.01 -21.22
CA GLY A 182 -0.82 14.94 -21.76
C GLY A 182 -0.34 16.05 -20.81
N ILE A 183 -0.84 16.12 -19.57
CA ILE A 183 -0.43 17.13 -18.59
C ILE A 183 0.74 16.58 -17.77
N PRO A 184 1.96 17.16 -17.88
CA PRO A 184 3.14 16.67 -17.17
C PRO A 184 3.08 17.01 -15.68
N ALA A 185 3.54 16.08 -14.84
CA ALA A 185 3.72 16.29 -13.41
C ALA A 185 4.74 15.30 -12.81
N TRP A 186 5.16 15.56 -11.58
CA TRP A 186 5.89 14.62 -10.76
C TRP A 186 4.93 13.81 -9.88
N TYR A 187 5.18 12.52 -9.73
CA TYR A 187 4.35 11.61 -8.93
C TYR A 187 5.22 10.90 -7.90
N LEU A 188 4.80 10.92 -6.63
CA LEU A 188 5.42 10.11 -5.58
C LEU A 188 5.13 8.64 -5.88
N ILE A 189 6.15 7.79 -5.89
CA ILE A 189 5.97 6.35 -6.01
C ILE A 189 5.64 5.84 -4.60
N ASP A 190 4.42 5.34 -4.41
CA ASP A 190 3.85 5.06 -3.10
C ASP A 190 3.27 3.65 -3.07
N THR A 191 4.02 2.70 -2.50
CA THR A 191 3.55 1.32 -2.33
C THR A 191 2.55 1.15 -1.17
N GLY A 192 2.34 2.19 -0.34
CA GLY A 192 1.30 2.28 0.68
C GLY A 192 -0.06 2.78 0.15
N ASP A 193 -0.07 3.47 -0.99
CA ASP A 193 -1.29 3.88 -1.68
C ASP A 193 -1.93 2.72 -2.45
N ARG A 194 -3.13 2.32 -2.04
CA ARG A 194 -3.90 1.27 -2.69
C ARG A 194 -4.45 1.65 -4.07
N ALA A 195 -4.54 2.95 -4.38
CA ALA A 195 -5.12 3.46 -5.62
C ALA A 195 -4.19 3.26 -6.81
N SER A 196 -4.70 3.49 -8.03
CA SER A 196 -3.85 3.63 -9.22
C SER A 196 -3.11 4.96 -9.19
N LEU A 197 -3.86 6.07 -9.09
CA LEU A 197 -3.34 7.42 -8.91
C LEU A 197 -4.21 8.14 -7.87
N THR A 198 -3.57 8.81 -6.92
CA THR A 198 -4.25 9.78 -6.03
C THR A 198 -3.68 11.17 -6.29
N LEU A 199 -4.45 11.99 -6.99
CA LEU A 199 -4.06 13.33 -7.43
C LEU A 199 -4.28 14.35 -6.32
N SER A 200 -3.29 15.24 -6.13
CA SER A 200 -3.37 16.32 -5.15
C SER A 200 -4.42 17.35 -5.55
N GLN A 201 -5.09 17.97 -4.57
CA GLN A 201 -6.08 19.02 -4.85
C GLN A 201 -5.44 20.18 -5.63
N LYS A 202 -4.26 20.66 -5.22
CA LYS A 202 -3.52 21.73 -5.92
C LYS A 202 -3.31 21.42 -7.41
N PHE A 203 -2.90 20.20 -7.76
CA PHE A 203 -2.69 19.82 -9.16
C PHE A 203 -4.00 19.71 -9.93
N VAL A 204 -5.03 19.12 -9.32
CA VAL A 204 -6.38 19.00 -9.89
C VAL A 204 -6.93 20.38 -10.24
N THR A 205 -6.90 21.32 -9.29
CA THR A 205 -7.40 22.69 -9.48
C THR A 205 -6.58 23.45 -10.51
N ALA A 206 -5.25 23.42 -10.43
CA ALA A 206 -4.37 24.15 -11.34
C ALA A 206 -4.55 23.76 -12.81
N ASN A 207 -4.98 22.52 -13.07
CA ASN A 207 -5.14 21.99 -14.43
C ASN A 207 -6.62 21.73 -14.80
N SER A 208 -7.56 22.15 -13.95
CA SER A 208 -9.01 21.93 -14.14
C SER A 208 -9.38 20.48 -14.44
N LEU A 209 -8.71 19.52 -13.79
CA LEU A 209 -8.89 18.09 -14.09
C LEU A 209 -10.30 17.59 -13.78
N GLN A 210 -10.99 18.20 -12.82
CA GLN A 210 -12.39 17.90 -12.52
C GLN A 210 -13.35 18.23 -13.67
N ASN A 211 -12.98 19.16 -14.56
CA ASN A 211 -13.76 19.48 -15.76
C ASN A 211 -13.42 18.53 -16.91
N LYS A 212 -12.17 18.02 -16.95
CA LYS A 212 -11.71 17.09 -17.97
C LYS A 212 -12.18 15.66 -17.68
N TYR A 213 -12.09 15.24 -16.43
CA TYR A 213 -12.46 13.90 -15.94
C TYR A 213 -13.59 14.05 -14.94
N LEU A 214 -14.82 13.97 -15.44
CA LEU A 214 -16.02 14.20 -14.63
C LEU A 214 -16.09 13.19 -13.47
N PRO A 215 -16.15 13.65 -12.21
CA PRO A 215 -16.36 12.79 -11.06
C PRO A 215 -17.65 11.98 -11.20
N GLN A 216 -17.55 10.68 -10.96
CA GLN A 216 -18.70 9.77 -10.93
C GLN A 216 -19.21 9.54 -9.50
N VAL A 217 -18.32 9.67 -8.51
CA VAL A 217 -18.64 9.58 -7.09
C VAL A 217 -17.62 10.37 -6.27
N THR A 218 -18.08 11.00 -5.19
CA THR A 218 -17.24 11.67 -4.18
C THR A 218 -17.55 11.08 -2.81
N THR A 219 -16.55 10.48 -2.17
CA THR A 219 -16.71 9.72 -0.91
C THR A 219 -15.35 9.42 -0.29
N MET A 220 -15.33 8.79 0.89
CA MET A 220 -14.14 8.21 1.47
C MET A 220 -13.64 7.04 0.60
N THR A 221 -12.43 7.17 0.07
CA THR A 221 -11.83 6.13 -0.80
C THR A 221 -10.54 5.53 -0.23
N GLY A 222 -10.03 6.12 0.85
CA GLY A 222 -8.84 5.68 1.55
C GLY A 222 -8.79 6.19 2.99
N TYR A 223 -7.82 5.66 3.73
CA TYR A 223 -7.49 6.08 5.08
C TYR A 223 -5.98 5.95 5.22
N GLY A 224 -5.33 7.01 5.73
CA GLY A 224 -3.91 7.02 6.05
C GLY A 224 -3.71 7.36 7.53
N ILE A 225 -2.45 7.55 7.92
CA ILE A 225 -2.10 7.88 9.30
C ILE A 225 -2.81 9.15 9.78
N GLY A 226 -2.97 10.15 8.90
CA GLY A 226 -3.66 11.41 9.19
C GLY A 226 -5.19 11.36 9.03
N GLY A 227 -5.78 10.18 8.84
CA GLY A 227 -7.23 10.01 8.79
C GLY A 227 -7.79 9.67 7.40
N SER A 228 -9.10 9.86 7.25
CA SER A 228 -9.85 9.56 6.03
C SER A 228 -9.42 10.44 4.85
N LEU A 229 -9.35 9.85 3.66
CA LEU A 229 -9.21 10.57 2.39
C LEU A 229 -10.57 10.66 1.70
N GLN A 230 -11.11 11.86 1.64
CA GLN A 230 -12.28 12.20 0.82
C GLN A 230 -11.81 12.57 -0.58
N THR A 231 -12.28 11.84 -1.59
CA THR A 231 -11.84 12.05 -2.97
C THR A 231 -12.99 11.91 -3.95
N SER A 232 -12.97 12.71 -5.00
CA SER A 232 -13.73 12.44 -6.22
C SER A 232 -13.04 11.38 -7.07
N MET A 233 -13.80 10.41 -7.57
CA MET A 233 -13.27 9.39 -8.47
C MET A 233 -13.76 9.55 -9.89
N ALA A 234 -12.84 9.36 -10.83
CA ALA A 234 -13.11 9.42 -12.26
C ALA A 234 -12.17 8.47 -13.01
N PHE A 235 -12.40 8.28 -14.30
CA PHE A 235 -11.42 7.65 -15.20
C PHE A 235 -10.71 8.75 -15.99
N ALA A 236 -9.38 8.71 -16.03
CA ALA A 236 -8.60 9.56 -16.93
C ALA A 236 -8.42 8.87 -18.29
N ASP A 237 -8.18 9.61 -19.37
CA ASP A 237 -7.98 9.02 -20.70
C ASP A 237 -6.73 8.12 -20.74
N ASP A 238 -5.62 8.68 -20.25
CA ASP A 238 -4.33 7.99 -20.17
C ASP A 238 -3.47 8.50 -19.01
N PHE A 239 -2.60 7.63 -18.53
CA PHE A 239 -1.43 7.97 -17.71
C PHE A 239 -0.17 7.38 -18.33
N ARG A 240 0.91 8.18 -18.40
CA ARG A 240 2.16 7.76 -19.05
C ARG A 240 3.37 8.04 -18.18
N ILE A 241 4.30 7.09 -18.18
CA ILE A 241 5.63 7.19 -17.57
C ILE A 241 6.67 6.69 -18.57
N GLY A 242 7.57 7.58 -19.03
CA GLY A 242 8.45 7.28 -20.16
C GLY A 242 7.66 6.77 -21.37
N GLU A 243 8.03 5.60 -21.87
CA GLU A 243 7.38 4.94 -23.01
C GLU A 243 6.13 4.13 -22.64
N ARG A 244 5.87 3.91 -21.35
CA ARG A 244 4.68 3.17 -20.92
C ARG A 244 3.45 4.06 -20.89
N SER A 245 2.35 3.49 -21.37
CA SER A 245 1.02 4.10 -21.31
C SER A 245 0.01 3.18 -20.65
N PHE A 246 -0.82 3.74 -19.80
CA PHE A 246 -1.93 3.10 -19.12
C PHE A 246 -3.21 3.78 -19.56
N ALA A 247 -4.00 3.08 -20.37
CA ALA A 247 -5.29 3.59 -20.81
C ALA A 247 -6.33 3.51 -19.68
N ASN A 248 -7.19 4.52 -19.58
CA ASN A 248 -8.34 4.52 -18.68
C ASN A 248 -8.04 4.19 -17.21
N PRO A 249 -7.04 4.82 -16.56
CA PRO A 249 -6.83 4.57 -15.15
C PRO A 249 -7.93 5.17 -14.28
N LEU A 250 -8.38 4.41 -13.27
CA LEU A 250 -9.24 4.94 -12.21
C LEU A 250 -8.40 5.88 -11.35
N ILE A 251 -8.75 7.15 -11.34
CA ILE A 251 -8.07 8.19 -10.57
C ILE A 251 -8.90 8.61 -9.35
N ARG A 252 -8.21 9.01 -8.29
CA ARG A 252 -8.79 9.73 -7.16
C ARG A 252 -8.28 11.15 -7.19
N MET A 253 -9.16 12.11 -7.03
CA MET A 253 -8.85 13.53 -6.91
C MET A 253 -9.16 13.95 -5.48
N MET A 254 -8.14 14.38 -4.73
CA MET A 254 -8.35 14.82 -3.35
C MET A 254 -9.26 16.05 -3.31
N GLU A 255 -10.27 16.02 -2.44
CA GLU A 255 -11.18 17.15 -2.21
C GLU A 255 -10.59 18.21 -1.26
N GLN A 256 -9.46 17.91 -0.64
CA GLN A 256 -8.77 18.81 0.27
C GLN A 256 -7.26 18.74 0.04
N ASP A 257 -6.60 19.88 0.25
CA ASP A 257 -5.15 20.01 0.21
C ASP A 257 -4.53 19.10 1.25
N SER A 258 -3.42 18.45 0.89
CA SER A 258 -2.62 17.71 1.86
C SER A 258 -1.27 18.40 1.99
N PRO A 259 -0.77 18.63 3.22
CA PRO A 259 0.56 19.15 3.45
C PRO A 259 1.69 18.33 2.79
N ALA A 260 1.44 17.07 2.43
CA ALA A 260 2.38 16.24 1.67
C ALA A 260 2.62 16.77 0.23
N PHE A 261 1.74 17.63 -0.28
CA PHE A 261 1.76 18.16 -1.64
C PHE A 261 1.80 19.69 -1.62
N GLN A 262 2.99 20.24 -1.47
CA GLN A 262 3.14 21.69 -1.33
C GLN A 262 3.15 22.44 -2.66
N GLU A 263 3.54 21.78 -3.76
CA GLU A 263 3.74 22.41 -5.07
C GLU A 263 2.76 21.86 -6.13
N PRO A 264 2.17 22.70 -7.01
CA PRO A 264 1.29 22.24 -8.08
C PRO A 264 1.95 21.26 -9.06
N ALA A 265 3.28 21.28 -9.18
CA ALA A 265 4.02 20.34 -10.03
C ALA A 265 4.06 18.92 -9.45
N LEU A 266 3.68 18.72 -8.18
CA LEU A 266 3.47 17.41 -7.56
C LEU A 266 2.04 16.96 -7.83
N GLY A 267 1.89 16.14 -8.88
CA GLY A 267 0.60 15.68 -9.38
C GLY A 267 -0.16 14.81 -8.40
N GLY A 268 0.55 14.04 -7.58
CA GLY A 268 -0.05 13.06 -6.68
C GLY A 268 0.86 11.86 -6.41
N THR A 269 0.23 10.74 -6.06
CA THR A 269 0.89 9.44 -5.91
C THR A 269 0.63 8.54 -7.13
N LEU A 270 1.62 7.70 -7.45
CA LEU A 270 1.51 6.50 -8.26
C LEU A 270 1.49 5.29 -7.33
N GLY A 271 0.32 4.66 -7.23
CA GLY A 271 0.05 3.62 -6.24
C GLY A 271 -0.04 2.20 -6.78
N MET A 272 -0.32 1.27 -5.86
CA MET A 272 -0.36 -0.17 -6.10
C MET A 272 -1.51 -0.64 -7.01
N GLY A 273 -2.55 0.17 -7.22
CA GLY A 273 -3.59 -0.13 -8.20
C GLY A 273 -3.06 -0.23 -9.64
N LEU A 274 -1.96 0.47 -9.93
CA LEU A 274 -1.21 0.37 -11.18
C LEU A 274 0.07 -0.47 -11.03
N LEU A 275 0.86 -0.23 -9.98
CA LEU A 275 2.20 -0.81 -9.83
C LEU A 275 2.19 -2.33 -9.64
N ARG A 276 1.13 -2.92 -9.04
CA ARG A 276 1.04 -4.37 -8.79
C ARG A 276 1.08 -5.24 -10.04
N GLN A 277 0.88 -4.65 -11.22
CA GLN A 277 0.95 -5.32 -12.53
C GLN A 277 2.38 -5.70 -12.92
N PHE A 278 3.37 -5.20 -12.20
CA PHE A 278 4.79 -5.38 -12.49
C PHE A 278 5.51 -6.02 -11.31
N ASN A 279 6.54 -6.80 -11.61
CA ASN A 279 7.60 -6.99 -10.65
C ASN A 279 8.46 -5.72 -10.64
N LEU A 280 8.77 -5.20 -9.45
CA LEU A 280 9.39 -3.89 -9.28
C LEU A 280 10.82 -4.06 -8.78
N ILE A 281 11.75 -3.24 -9.26
CA ILE A 281 13.08 -3.11 -8.65
C ILE A 281 13.32 -1.65 -8.31
N PHE A 282 13.61 -1.37 -7.05
CA PHE A 282 14.07 -0.07 -6.58
C PHE A 282 15.57 -0.13 -6.30
N ASP A 283 16.32 0.77 -6.93
CA ASP A 283 17.75 0.97 -6.68
C ASP A 283 17.98 2.45 -6.37
N TYR A 284 18.02 2.78 -5.07
CA TYR A 284 18.18 4.18 -4.62
C TYR A 284 19.60 4.69 -4.85
N SER A 285 20.60 3.80 -4.89
CA SER A 285 21.98 4.18 -5.23
C SER A 285 22.10 4.73 -6.66
N ARG A 286 21.31 4.17 -7.59
CA ARG A 286 21.22 4.60 -8.98
C ARG A 286 20.04 5.53 -9.28
N LYS A 287 19.17 5.74 -8.28
CA LYS A 287 17.91 6.47 -8.40
C LYS A 287 17.02 5.97 -9.53
N THR A 288 16.85 4.65 -9.62
CA THR A 288 16.05 4.01 -10.67
C THR A 288 14.98 3.09 -10.11
N MET A 289 13.80 3.12 -10.72
CA MET A 289 12.76 2.10 -10.59
C MET A 289 12.66 1.31 -11.90
N THR A 290 12.70 -0.01 -11.81
CA THR A 290 12.45 -0.89 -12.96
C THR A 290 11.05 -1.50 -12.87
N LEU A 291 10.30 -1.44 -13.96
CA LEU A 291 9.02 -2.11 -14.13
C LEU A 291 9.21 -3.33 -15.04
N MET A 292 9.13 -4.52 -14.47
CA MET A 292 9.21 -5.79 -15.21
C MET A 292 7.81 -6.38 -15.39
N PRO A 293 7.40 -6.78 -16.60
CA PRO A 293 6.08 -7.37 -16.81
C PRO A 293 5.84 -8.56 -15.87
N ALA A 294 4.73 -8.55 -15.13
CA ALA A 294 4.27 -9.68 -14.33
C ALA A 294 2.98 -10.25 -14.92
N LYS A 295 2.84 -11.58 -14.93
CA LYS A 295 1.68 -12.27 -15.54
C LYS A 295 0.38 -12.18 -14.71
N ALA A 296 0.45 -11.75 -13.46
CA ALA A 296 -0.58 -12.08 -12.48
C ALA A 296 -1.67 -11.02 -12.26
N TRP A 297 -1.46 -9.76 -12.68
CA TRP A 297 -2.36 -8.69 -12.28
C TRP A 297 -2.68 -7.72 -13.42
N ALA A 298 -3.97 -7.47 -13.62
CA ALA A 298 -4.46 -6.34 -14.40
C ALA A 298 -4.58 -5.09 -13.50
N GLN A 299 -4.71 -3.93 -14.14
CA GLN A 299 -4.99 -2.67 -13.45
C GLN A 299 -6.24 -2.79 -12.55
N ASP A 300 -6.17 -2.22 -11.34
CA ASP A 300 -7.36 -2.07 -10.51
C ASP A 300 -8.24 -0.93 -11.00
N ARG A 301 -9.46 -1.28 -11.40
CA ARG A 301 -10.51 -0.33 -11.76
C ARG A 301 -11.78 -0.57 -10.93
N SER A 302 -11.68 -1.37 -9.88
CA SER A 302 -12.81 -1.72 -9.02
C SER A 302 -13.03 -0.67 -7.94
N PHE A 303 -14.29 -0.52 -7.55
CA PHE A 303 -14.70 0.28 -6.41
C PHE A 303 -15.81 -0.42 -5.65
N ASP A 304 -16.05 0.03 -4.42
CA ASP A 304 -17.18 -0.42 -3.63
C ASP A 304 -18.50 -0.24 -4.40
N ARG A 305 -19.34 -1.29 -4.39
CA ARG A 305 -20.64 -1.30 -5.07
C ARG A 305 -21.80 -1.15 -4.08
N ALA A 306 -21.52 -1.16 -2.77
CA ALA A 306 -22.52 -0.92 -1.74
C ALA A 306 -22.78 0.58 -1.52
N GLY A 307 -21.85 1.46 -1.93
CA GLY A 307 -21.92 2.89 -1.64
C GLY A 307 -21.73 3.21 -0.16
N MET A 308 -20.89 2.45 0.54
CA MET A 308 -20.54 2.72 1.92
C MET A 308 -19.12 2.29 2.25
N TRP A 309 -18.48 3.00 3.16
CA TRP A 309 -17.22 2.56 3.74
C TRP A 309 -17.47 1.83 5.06
N LEU A 310 -16.98 0.59 5.13
CA LEU A 310 -16.98 -0.20 6.36
C LEU A 310 -15.62 -0.11 7.07
N SER A 311 -15.66 0.09 8.38
CA SER A 311 -14.50 0.05 9.29
C SER A 311 -14.70 -1.04 10.33
N GLN A 312 -13.61 -1.57 10.89
CA GLN A 312 -13.70 -2.49 12.01
C GLN A 312 -14.02 -1.70 13.29
N ARG A 313 -14.98 -2.16 14.08
CA ARG A 313 -15.24 -1.62 15.42
C ARG A 313 -15.68 -2.73 16.34
N ASP A 314 -14.88 -2.98 17.37
CA ASP A 314 -15.01 -4.16 18.22
C ASP A 314 -15.06 -5.42 17.33
N SER A 315 -16.05 -6.30 17.54
CA SER A 315 -16.27 -7.47 16.67
C SER A 315 -17.10 -7.17 15.42
N ASN A 316 -17.71 -6.00 15.29
CA ASN A 316 -18.66 -5.70 14.20
C ASN A 316 -18.08 -4.70 13.20
N PHE A 317 -18.83 -4.42 12.13
CA PHE A 317 -18.44 -3.40 11.16
C PHE A 317 -19.19 -2.10 11.45
N LEU A 318 -18.49 -0.98 11.42
CA LEU A 318 -19.07 0.36 11.50
C LEU A 318 -19.19 0.95 10.10
N VAL A 319 -20.34 1.54 9.78
CA VAL A 319 -20.50 2.38 8.59
C VAL A 319 -19.87 3.74 8.86
N ALA A 320 -18.71 3.98 8.26
CA ALA A 320 -17.93 5.20 8.45
C ALA A 320 -18.26 6.29 7.41
N ASP A 321 -18.73 5.89 6.23
CA ASP A 321 -19.19 6.81 5.19
C ASP A 321 -20.30 6.16 4.36
N VAL A 322 -21.19 6.98 3.79
CA VAL A 322 -22.27 6.54 2.89
C VAL A 322 -22.36 7.50 1.72
N VAL A 323 -22.33 6.97 0.50
CA VAL A 323 -22.47 7.77 -0.73
C VAL A 323 -23.92 8.27 -0.83
N PRO A 324 -24.16 9.60 -0.83
CA PRO A 324 -25.51 10.15 -0.99
C PRO A 324 -26.18 9.68 -2.28
N GLY A 325 -27.42 9.19 -2.20
CA GLY A 325 -28.15 8.60 -3.32
C GLY A 325 -27.59 7.26 -3.82
N GLY A 326 -26.54 6.73 -3.18
CA GLY A 326 -25.94 5.44 -3.46
C GLY A 326 -26.74 4.26 -2.92
N PRO A 327 -26.33 2.99 -3.18
CA PRO A 327 -27.11 1.82 -2.80
C PRO A 327 -27.39 1.68 -1.31
N ALA A 328 -26.39 1.93 -0.45
CA ALA A 328 -26.54 1.87 0.99
C ALA A 328 -27.52 2.96 1.49
N ASP A 329 -27.39 4.19 1.00
CA ASP A 329 -28.31 5.29 1.34
C ASP A 329 -29.76 4.97 0.92
N GLN A 330 -29.95 4.47 -0.30
CA GLN A 330 -31.26 4.04 -0.81
C GLN A 330 -31.87 2.89 0.01
N ALA A 331 -31.02 2.03 0.59
CA ALA A 331 -31.44 0.97 1.50
C ALA A 331 -31.67 1.46 2.94
N GLY A 332 -31.48 2.76 3.21
CA GLY A 332 -31.69 3.40 4.50
C GLY A 332 -30.53 3.24 5.49
N ILE A 333 -29.36 2.80 5.02
CA ILE A 333 -28.13 2.71 5.81
C ILE A 333 -27.58 4.11 6.05
N ARG A 334 -27.04 4.35 7.24
CA ARG A 334 -26.54 5.66 7.66
C ARG A 334 -25.16 5.52 8.30
N VAL A 335 -24.38 6.59 8.23
CA VAL A 335 -23.13 6.71 9.00
C VAL A 335 -23.43 6.46 10.49
N GLN A 336 -22.50 5.80 11.18
CA GLN A 336 -22.61 5.28 12.55
C GLN A 336 -23.48 4.03 12.75
N ASP A 337 -24.09 3.48 11.69
CA ASP A 337 -24.69 2.16 11.78
C ASP A 337 -23.64 1.09 12.11
N GLN A 338 -24.00 0.15 12.99
CA GLN A 338 -23.22 -1.06 13.18
C GLN A 338 -23.83 -2.19 12.35
N ILE A 339 -23.07 -2.72 11.40
CA ILE A 339 -23.46 -3.92 10.67
C ILE A 339 -23.09 -5.13 11.52
N VAL A 340 -24.10 -5.83 12.02
CA VAL A 340 -23.94 -7.01 12.90
C VAL A 340 -24.10 -8.33 12.15
N ALA A 341 -24.68 -8.31 10.94
CA ALA A 341 -24.68 -9.47 10.04
C ALA A 341 -24.72 -9.07 8.55
N LEU A 342 -24.08 -9.89 7.71
CA LEU A 342 -24.16 -9.87 6.25
C LEU A 342 -24.72 -11.21 5.78
N ASN A 343 -25.82 -11.22 5.02
CA ASN A 343 -26.52 -12.41 4.55
C ASN A 343 -26.79 -13.44 5.67
N GLY A 344 -27.17 -12.96 6.87
CA GLY A 344 -27.42 -13.78 8.05
C GLY A 344 -26.18 -14.26 8.80
N GLN A 345 -24.97 -14.11 8.24
CA GLN A 345 -23.72 -14.42 8.93
C GLN A 345 -23.30 -13.25 9.83
N LYS A 346 -23.00 -13.52 11.10
CA LYS A 346 -22.59 -12.48 12.06
C LYS A 346 -21.26 -11.86 11.63
N THR A 347 -21.16 -10.54 11.60
CA THR A 347 -19.92 -9.85 11.24
C THR A 347 -18.78 -10.15 12.21
N ALA A 348 -19.10 -10.48 13.47
CA ALA A 348 -18.16 -11.01 14.47
C ALA A 348 -17.38 -12.27 14.04
N THR A 349 -17.83 -12.99 13.02
CA THR A 349 -17.14 -14.17 12.47
C THR A 349 -16.56 -13.91 11.08
N LEU A 350 -16.66 -12.69 10.56
CA LEU A 350 -16.24 -12.33 9.22
C LEU A 350 -14.99 -11.44 9.24
N ASP A 351 -14.10 -11.64 8.27
CA ASP A 351 -13.01 -10.73 7.99
C ASP A 351 -13.52 -9.52 7.20
N LEU A 352 -13.18 -8.31 7.64
CA LEU A 352 -13.66 -7.07 7.02
C LEU A 352 -13.16 -6.90 5.59
N LEU A 353 -11.90 -7.21 5.31
CA LEU A 353 -11.34 -7.07 3.96
C LEU A 353 -12.00 -8.04 2.98
N THR A 354 -12.19 -9.29 3.39
CA THR A 354 -12.92 -10.29 2.63
C THR A 354 -14.36 -9.85 2.37
N SER A 355 -15.01 -9.24 3.37
CA SER A 355 -16.36 -8.68 3.23
C SER A 355 -16.38 -7.51 2.24
N LYS A 356 -15.38 -6.62 2.25
CA LYS A 356 -15.25 -5.54 1.28
C LYS A 356 -15.05 -6.07 -0.14
N GLU A 357 -14.23 -7.11 -0.33
CA GLU A 357 -14.07 -7.75 -1.65
C GLU A 357 -15.36 -8.42 -2.12
N TYR A 358 -16.11 -9.06 -1.22
CA TYR A 358 -17.43 -9.61 -1.53
C TYR A 358 -18.40 -8.52 -2.02
N LEU A 359 -18.42 -7.34 -1.39
CA LEU A 359 -19.26 -6.21 -1.80
C LEU A 359 -18.82 -5.57 -3.13
N LYS A 360 -17.55 -5.74 -3.55
CA LYS A 360 -17.06 -5.29 -4.86
C LYS A 360 -17.35 -6.27 -5.99
N ASN A 361 -17.60 -7.55 -5.68
CA ASN A 361 -17.78 -8.59 -6.69
C ASN A 361 -19.02 -8.33 -7.55
N LYS A 362 -18.87 -8.32 -8.88
CA LYS A 362 -19.94 -8.08 -9.86
C LYS A 362 -21.03 -9.16 -9.88
N ASP A 363 -20.69 -10.38 -9.50
CA ASP A 363 -21.63 -11.50 -9.44
C ASP A 363 -22.60 -11.38 -8.25
N VAL A 364 -22.27 -10.53 -7.27
CA VAL A 364 -23.14 -10.23 -6.14
C VAL A 364 -24.05 -9.07 -6.50
N VAL A 365 -25.34 -9.32 -6.67
CA VAL A 365 -26.32 -8.29 -7.09
C VAL A 365 -26.98 -7.57 -5.92
N ALA A 366 -27.04 -8.21 -4.76
CA ALA A 366 -27.59 -7.64 -3.54
C ALA A 366 -26.99 -8.31 -2.32
N VAL A 367 -27.01 -7.59 -1.19
CA VAL A 367 -26.61 -8.10 0.12
C VAL A 367 -27.67 -7.73 1.14
N GLN A 368 -28.08 -8.69 1.95
CA GLN A 368 -28.90 -8.42 3.13
C GLN A 368 -27.97 -8.01 4.28
N VAL A 369 -28.25 -6.88 4.90
CA VAL A 369 -27.51 -6.41 6.07
C VAL A 369 -28.44 -6.34 7.27
N THR A 370 -27.92 -6.77 8.42
CA THR A 370 -28.55 -6.51 9.72
C THR A 370 -27.78 -5.40 10.40
N VAL A 371 -28.49 -4.33 10.73
CA VAL A 371 -27.96 -3.09 11.29
C VAL A 371 -28.43 -2.94 12.72
N LEU A 372 -27.53 -2.52 13.61
CA LEU A 372 -27.85 -2.01 14.93
C LEU A 372 -27.68 -0.49 14.93
N ARG A 373 -28.79 0.24 15.11
CA ARG A 373 -28.84 1.70 15.18
C ARG A 373 -29.54 2.12 16.47
N ASN A 374 -28.86 2.86 17.33
CA ASN A 374 -29.40 3.31 18.63
C ASN A 374 -30.03 2.16 19.46
N GLY A 375 -29.36 0.99 19.47
CA GLY A 375 -29.84 -0.21 20.16
C GLY A 375 -30.98 -0.97 19.48
N LYS A 376 -31.50 -0.48 18.34
CA LYS A 376 -32.55 -1.17 17.58
C LYS A 376 -31.97 -1.90 16.38
N GLN A 377 -32.35 -3.17 16.24
CA GLN A 377 -31.97 -3.98 15.09
C GLN A 377 -32.93 -3.75 13.93
N MET A 378 -32.40 -3.56 12.73
CA MET A 378 -33.15 -3.44 11.48
C MET A 378 -32.48 -4.25 10.38
N MET A 379 -33.27 -4.69 9.41
CA MET A 379 -32.77 -5.37 8.22
C MET A 379 -32.96 -4.49 7.01
N ALA A 380 -31.97 -4.49 6.12
CA ALA A 380 -32.04 -3.81 4.83
C ALA A 380 -31.45 -4.71 3.74
N ILE A 381 -31.89 -4.51 2.51
CA ILE A 381 -31.32 -5.16 1.33
C ILE A 381 -30.66 -4.07 0.50
N ILE A 382 -29.34 -4.13 0.38
CA ILE A 382 -28.56 -3.20 -0.45
C ILE A 382 -28.46 -3.83 -1.84
N LYS A 383 -29.00 -3.17 -2.86
CA LYS A 383 -28.86 -3.59 -4.27
C LYS A 383 -27.56 -3.05 -4.84
N LEU A 384 -26.54 -3.90 -4.94
CA LEU A 384 -25.20 -3.49 -5.35
C LEU A 384 -25.19 -3.00 -6.80
N LYS A 385 -24.48 -1.90 -7.05
CA LYS A 385 -24.30 -1.36 -8.41
C LYS A 385 -22.92 -0.71 -8.54
N ASP A 386 -22.39 -0.68 -9.75
CA ASP A 386 -21.15 0.04 -10.02
C ASP A 386 -21.40 1.54 -9.82
N LEU A 387 -20.64 2.14 -8.90
CA LEU A 387 -20.65 3.59 -8.67
C LEU A 387 -19.63 4.33 -9.53
N VAL A 388 -18.66 3.58 -10.06
CA VAL A 388 -17.77 4.03 -11.12
C VAL A 388 -17.72 2.98 -12.21
N SER A 389 -17.85 3.42 -13.45
CA SER A 389 -17.73 2.58 -14.64
C SER A 389 -16.96 3.31 -15.73
N LEU A 390 -16.32 2.53 -16.61
CA LEU A 390 -15.83 3.10 -17.86
C LEU A 390 -17.03 3.71 -18.62
N PRO A 391 -16.85 4.86 -19.28
CA PRO A 391 -17.86 5.46 -20.14
C PRO A 391 -18.37 4.51 -21.23
#